data_AF-A0A3B8WRF4-F1
#
_entry.id   AF-A0A3B8WRF4-F1
#
_cell.length_a   1.000
_cell.length_b   1.000
_cell.length_c   1.000
_cell.angle_alpha   90.00
_cell.angle_beta   90.00
_cell.angle_gamma   90.00
#
_symmetry.space_group_name_H-M   'P 1'
#
loop_
_entity.id
_entity.type
_entity.pdbx_description
1 polymer ?
#
loop_
_entity_poly.entity_id
_entity_poly.type
_entity_poly.pdbx_seq_one_letter_code
_entity_poly.pdbx_strand_id
1 'polypeptide(L)'
;MFEPTEIIFASTSSCNLKCPHCFVNLGNSRLEIQDAVSFLNSCKNSTIEKVGFSGGEPFLYQDFLTQIIQAAIKNDLMFDRIMTNGDWWTKAPLLHEALQKVYDAGFDGKIGLSWDAFHGQSFSRICVFIQEVMEVFGGDCLEIQTVLDSIDDTAVCPTDELMLFNFQKLAEHFNLEFEYEMDKKSGRGWATLQGQVELSSGPCDVFIPVNLERPTLQFDRKEAWQSKKWFKDDYCEGPGQILFVHPSGDIAPCCGFANEEKELFIGSIKDSFDQVMEKASRNRMVNLCYNEGLSKAIKILEKNGAELPFGPDSRTDNLCTFCQFACRNADKLN
;
A
#
# COMPACT_ATOMS: atom_id res chain seq x y z
N MET A 1 -20.75 -2.82 5.33
CA MET A 1 -20.50 -4.28 5.42
C MET A 1 -19.15 -4.58 4.80
N PHE A 2 -18.37 -5.46 5.44
CA PHE A 2 -17.10 -5.91 4.88
C PHE A 2 -17.34 -7.00 3.85
N GLU A 3 -16.91 -6.76 2.61
CA GLU A 3 -17.11 -7.61 1.45
C GLU A 3 -15.88 -7.42 0.54
N PRO A 4 -14.79 -8.16 0.80
CA PRO A 4 -13.53 -7.90 0.13
C PRO A 4 -13.57 -8.36 -1.32
N THR A 5 -12.93 -7.60 -2.22
CA THR A 5 -12.82 -7.93 -3.65
C THR A 5 -11.39 -8.22 -4.09
N GLU A 6 -10.43 -8.07 -3.19
CA GLU A 6 -9.01 -8.18 -3.52
C GLU A 6 -8.22 -8.85 -2.40
N ILE A 7 -7.20 -9.62 -2.78
CA ILE A 7 -6.17 -10.12 -1.87
C ILE A 7 -4.87 -9.39 -2.15
N ILE A 8 -4.23 -8.83 -1.12
CA ILE A 8 -2.88 -8.31 -1.23
C ILE A 8 -1.94 -9.21 -0.42
N PHE A 9 -0.99 -9.85 -1.09
CA PHE A 9 0.03 -10.65 -0.42
C PHE A 9 1.25 -9.80 -0.06
N ALA A 10 1.46 -9.56 1.24
CA ALA A 10 2.75 -9.14 1.75
C ALA A 10 3.71 -10.35 1.78
N SER A 11 4.36 -10.61 0.64
CA SER A 11 5.11 -11.85 0.37
C SER A 11 6.22 -12.15 1.40
N THR A 12 6.88 -11.11 1.90
CA THR A 12 8.02 -11.20 2.81
C THR A 12 8.08 -9.95 3.70
N SER A 13 8.68 -10.06 4.89
CA SER A 13 9.04 -8.88 5.71
C SER A 13 10.49 -8.41 5.50
N SER A 14 11.25 -9.07 4.63
CA SER A 14 12.60 -8.63 4.26
C SER A 14 12.56 -7.46 3.27
N CYS A 15 13.38 -6.45 3.51
CA CYS A 15 13.56 -5.31 2.62
C CYS A 15 15.04 -4.89 2.58
N ASN A 16 15.50 -4.41 1.43
CA ASN A 16 16.84 -3.83 1.25
C ASN A 16 16.93 -2.39 1.77
N LEU A 17 15.80 -1.70 1.97
CA LEU A 17 15.73 -0.34 2.48
C LEU A 17 15.29 -0.30 3.94
N LYS A 18 15.53 0.85 4.60
CA LYS A 18 15.13 1.15 5.99
C LYS A 18 14.49 2.53 6.07
N CYS A 19 13.40 2.71 5.35
CA CYS A 19 12.74 4.00 5.15
C CYS A 19 12.20 4.52 6.49
N PRO A 20 12.44 5.79 6.88
CA PRO A 20 11.99 6.34 8.15
C PRO A 20 10.46 6.36 8.35
N HIS A 21 9.69 6.39 7.26
CA HIS A 21 8.22 6.37 7.31
C HIS A 21 7.62 4.96 7.30
N CYS A 22 8.44 3.92 7.11
CA CYS A 22 7.95 2.56 6.92
C CYS A 22 7.29 2.05 8.20
N PHE A 23 6.07 1.54 8.06
CA PHE A 23 5.30 0.94 9.14
C PHE A 23 5.24 -0.59 9.07
N VAL A 24 5.88 -1.18 8.06
CA VAL A 24 6.03 -2.64 7.94
C VAL A 24 7.03 -3.12 8.98
N ASN A 25 6.65 -4.16 9.73
CA ASN A 25 7.53 -4.83 10.67
C ASN A 25 8.63 -5.62 9.93
N LEU A 26 9.78 -4.98 9.69
CA LEU A 26 10.90 -5.59 8.97
C LEU A 26 11.45 -6.83 9.69
N GLY A 27 11.74 -7.87 8.91
CA GLY A 27 12.25 -9.14 9.42
C GLY A 27 12.67 -10.09 8.31
N ASN A 28 12.60 -11.39 8.59
CA ASN A 28 12.95 -12.46 7.65
C ASN A 28 11.79 -13.44 7.42
N SER A 29 10.56 -13.03 7.76
CA SER A 29 9.37 -13.84 7.56
C SER A 29 9.01 -13.88 6.08
N ARG A 30 8.57 -15.03 5.61
CA ARG A 30 8.16 -15.28 4.22
C ARG A 30 6.89 -16.10 4.24
N LEU A 31 5.95 -15.77 3.36
CA LEU A 31 4.76 -16.58 3.16
C LEU A 31 5.12 -17.92 2.51
N GLU A 32 4.54 -18.99 3.03
CA GLU A 32 4.63 -20.30 2.38
C GLU A 32 3.78 -20.29 1.11
N ILE A 33 4.41 -20.63 -0.02
CA ILE A 33 3.77 -20.57 -1.34
C ILE A 33 2.56 -21.51 -1.38
N GLN A 34 2.67 -22.69 -0.78
CA GLN A 34 1.58 -23.68 -0.76
C GLN A 34 0.36 -23.18 0.03
N ASP A 35 0.58 -22.47 1.13
CA ASP A 35 -0.51 -21.89 1.92
C ASP A 35 -1.22 -20.79 1.09
N ALA A 36 -0.46 -19.91 0.43
CA ALA A 36 -1.02 -18.87 -0.43
C ALA A 36 -1.79 -19.43 -1.64
N VAL A 37 -1.27 -20.46 -2.30
CA VAL A 37 -2.00 -21.16 -3.39
C VAL A 37 -3.27 -21.82 -2.86
N SER A 38 -3.22 -22.45 -1.69
CA SER A 38 -4.39 -23.08 -1.06
C SER A 38 -5.45 -22.04 -0.71
N PHE A 39 -5.02 -20.89 -0.20
CA PHE A 39 -5.91 -19.77 0.11
C PHE A 39 -6.61 -19.24 -1.16
N LEU A 40 -5.87 -18.97 -2.23
CA LEU A 40 -6.43 -18.56 -3.52
C LEU A 40 -7.47 -19.56 -4.05
N ASN A 41 -7.17 -20.85 -4.00
CA ASN A 41 -8.12 -21.88 -4.42
C ASN A 41 -9.40 -21.90 -3.55
N SER A 42 -9.30 -21.52 -2.27
CA SER A 42 -10.46 -21.41 -1.38
C SER A 42 -11.35 -20.21 -1.68
N CYS A 43 -10.84 -19.20 -2.40
CA CYS A 43 -11.58 -18.02 -2.84
C CYS A 43 -12.42 -18.27 -4.11
N LYS A 44 -12.43 -19.49 -4.66
CA LYS A 44 -13.22 -19.81 -5.84
C LYS A 44 -14.72 -19.62 -5.58
N ASN A 45 -15.39 -18.86 -6.45
CA ASN A 45 -16.79 -18.42 -6.30
C ASN A 45 -17.05 -17.47 -5.11
N SER A 46 -16.01 -16.84 -4.58
CA SER A 46 -16.15 -15.72 -3.63
C SER A 46 -16.28 -14.38 -4.36
N THR A 47 -16.28 -13.28 -3.61
CA THR A 47 -16.26 -11.90 -4.10
C THR A 47 -14.87 -11.43 -4.54
N ILE A 48 -13.82 -12.24 -4.33
CA ILE A 48 -12.45 -11.89 -4.72
C ILE A 48 -12.30 -11.94 -6.24
N GLU A 49 -11.85 -10.83 -6.81
CA GLU A 49 -11.64 -10.63 -8.24
C GLU A 49 -10.16 -10.35 -8.57
N LYS A 50 -9.41 -9.80 -7.61
CA LYS A 50 -8.05 -9.27 -7.84
C LYS A 50 -7.01 -9.79 -6.85
N VAL A 51 -5.76 -9.86 -7.33
CA VAL A 51 -4.57 -10.12 -6.51
C VAL A 51 -3.54 -9.01 -6.70
N GLY A 52 -3.05 -8.46 -5.59
CA GLY A 52 -1.93 -7.55 -5.51
C GLY A 52 -0.77 -8.11 -4.68
N PHE A 53 0.39 -7.49 -4.79
CA PHE A 53 1.60 -7.87 -4.08
C PHE A 53 2.24 -6.68 -3.38
N SER A 54 2.69 -6.92 -2.15
CA SER A 54 3.37 -5.94 -1.30
C SER A 54 4.34 -6.68 -0.35
N GLY A 55 4.73 -6.05 0.76
CA GLY A 55 5.55 -6.60 1.83
C GLY A 55 6.67 -5.65 2.22
N GLY A 56 7.81 -6.22 2.61
CA GLY A 56 9.08 -5.48 2.64
C GLY A 56 9.48 -5.09 1.21
N GLU A 57 10.20 -5.97 0.52
CA GLU A 57 10.45 -5.83 -0.91
C GLU A 57 10.05 -7.14 -1.65
N PRO A 58 8.96 -7.13 -2.43
CA PRO A 58 8.46 -8.34 -3.10
C PRO A 58 9.49 -9.01 -4.02
N PHE A 59 10.32 -8.23 -4.71
CA PHE A 59 11.32 -8.78 -5.64
C PHE A 59 12.50 -9.47 -4.94
N LEU A 60 12.57 -9.45 -3.60
CA LEU A 60 13.46 -10.34 -2.82
C LEU A 60 12.91 -11.77 -2.68
N TYR A 61 11.66 -12.02 -3.12
CA TYR A 61 11.02 -13.33 -3.11
C TYR A 61 10.31 -13.66 -4.45
N GLN A 62 11.06 -13.59 -5.56
CA GLN A 62 10.54 -13.78 -6.93
C GLN A 62 9.85 -15.13 -7.16
N ASP A 63 10.31 -16.21 -6.51
CA ASP A 63 9.67 -17.53 -6.60
C ASP A 63 8.23 -17.51 -6.06
N PHE A 64 7.95 -16.67 -5.06
CA PHE A 64 6.59 -16.45 -4.56
C PHE A 64 5.77 -15.71 -5.61
N LEU A 65 6.27 -14.57 -6.13
CA LEU A 65 5.57 -13.79 -7.15
C LEU A 65 5.15 -14.68 -8.33
N THR A 66 6.09 -15.37 -8.94
CA THR A 66 5.85 -16.19 -10.15
C THR A 66 4.86 -17.33 -9.89
N GLN A 67 4.95 -18.02 -8.76
CA GLN A 67 4.03 -19.13 -8.44
C GLN A 67 2.62 -18.63 -8.11
N ILE A 68 2.49 -17.49 -7.43
CA ILE A 68 1.18 -16.92 -7.09
C ILE A 68 0.53 -16.28 -8.32
N ILE A 69 1.30 -15.65 -9.21
CA ILE A 69 0.79 -15.18 -10.53
C ILE A 69 0.18 -16.35 -11.31
N GLN A 70 0.92 -17.45 -11.45
CA GLN A 70 0.42 -18.64 -12.15
C GLN A 70 -0.80 -19.27 -11.47
N ALA A 71 -0.89 -19.22 -10.14
CA ALA A 71 -2.04 -19.70 -9.40
C ALA A 71 -3.26 -18.77 -9.54
N ALA A 72 -3.07 -17.46 -9.56
CA ALA A 72 -4.12 -16.48 -9.78
C ALA A 72 -4.75 -16.62 -11.17
N ILE A 73 -3.92 -16.79 -12.21
CA ILE A 73 -4.39 -17.07 -13.58
C ILE A 73 -5.25 -18.35 -13.63
N LYS A 74 -4.82 -19.43 -12.95
CA LYS A 74 -5.59 -20.69 -12.87
C LYS A 74 -6.93 -20.54 -12.14
N ASN A 75 -7.10 -19.48 -11.35
CA ASN A 75 -8.32 -19.17 -10.62
C ASN A 75 -9.12 -18.02 -11.25
N ASP A 76 -8.77 -17.62 -12.49
CA ASP A 76 -9.44 -16.54 -13.23
C ASP A 76 -9.45 -15.18 -12.48
N LEU A 77 -8.39 -14.91 -11.69
CA LEU A 77 -8.22 -13.67 -10.95
C LEU A 77 -7.42 -12.64 -11.75
N MET A 78 -7.84 -11.38 -11.67
CA MET A 78 -7.11 -10.25 -12.25
C MET A 78 -5.95 -9.81 -11.35
N PHE A 79 -5.02 -9.03 -11.90
CA PHE A 79 -3.93 -8.44 -11.14
C PHE A 79 -4.18 -6.95 -10.86
N ASP A 80 -3.94 -6.52 -9.63
CA ASP A 80 -3.92 -5.10 -9.28
C ASP A 80 -2.52 -4.53 -9.52
N ARG A 81 -1.63 -4.62 -8.52
CA ARG A 81 -0.26 -4.14 -8.63
C ARG A 81 0.76 -4.92 -7.83
N ILE A 82 2.03 -4.82 -8.22
CA ILE A 82 3.19 -5.15 -7.38
C ILE A 82 3.80 -3.85 -6.86
N MET A 83 3.66 -3.57 -5.57
CA MET A 83 4.30 -2.42 -4.92
C MET A 83 5.76 -2.73 -4.58
N THR A 84 6.70 -2.00 -5.15
CA THR A 84 8.15 -2.21 -4.99
C THR A 84 8.89 -0.90 -4.76
N ASN A 85 10.05 -0.97 -4.10
CA ASN A 85 10.98 0.14 -4.03
C ASN A 85 11.89 0.27 -5.27
N GLY A 86 11.83 -0.65 -6.25
CA GLY A 86 12.60 -0.51 -7.50
C GLY A 86 14.13 -0.60 -7.36
N ASP A 87 14.66 -0.89 -6.17
CA ASP A 87 16.08 -0.66 -5.83
C ASP A 87 16.82 -1.92 -5.32
N TRP A 88 16.20 -3.10 -5.38
CA TRP A 88 16.74 -4.35 -4.84
C TRP A 88 17.92 -4.93 -5.64
N TRP A 89 18.08 -4.51 -6.89
CA TRP A 89 18.97 -5.13 -7.87
C TRP A 89 20.40 -4.59 -7.78
N THR A 90 21.39 -5.44 -8.09
CA THR A 90 22.82 -5.07 -8.03
C THR A 90 23.40 -4.69 -9.39
N LYS A 91 22.83 -5.20 -10.49
CA LYS A 91 23.22 -4.90 -11.88
C LYS A 91 21.99 -4.86 -12.77
N ALA A 92 21.99 -3.98 -13.78
CA ALA A 92 20.84 -3.80 -14.68
C ALA A 92 20.35 -5.11 -15.35
N PRO A 93 21.22 -6.04 -15.81
CA PRO A 93 20.75 -7.31 -16.37
C PRO A 93 19.96 -8.18 -15.38
N LEU A 94 20.26 -8.09 -14.07
CA LEU A 94 19.53 -8.85 -13.05
C LEU A 94 18.17 -8.21 -12.72
N LEU A 95 18.03 -6.91 -12.90
CA LEU A 95 16.75 -6.22 -12.86
C LEU A 95 15.87 -6.70 -14.02
N HIS A 96 16.39 -6.64 -15.24
CA HIS A 96 15.69 -7.10 -16.44
C HIS A 96 15.23 -8.55 -16.29
N GLU A 97 16.13 -9.46 -15.88
CA GLU A 97 15.80 -10.87 -15.67
C GLU A 97 14.67 -11.07 -14.64
N ALA A 98 14.67 -10.30 -13.54
CA ALA A 98 13.64 -10.38 -12.51
C ALA A 98 12.27 -9.89 -13.01
N LEU A 99 12.25 -8.77 -13.75
CA LEU A 99 11.04 -8.22 -14.37
C LEU A 99 10.50 -9.17 -15.45
N GLN A 100 11.37 -9.69 -16.32
CA GLN A 100 10.99 -10.62 -17.38
C GLN A 100 10.41 -11.91 -16.82
N LYS A 101 10.95 -12.45 -15.71
CA LYS A 101 10.37 -13.63 -15.04
C LYS A 101 8.93 -13.39 -14.56
N VAL A 102 8.63 -12.20 -14.06
CA VAL A 102 7.29 -11.83 -13.60
C VAL A 102 6.34 -11.67 -14.81
N TYR A 103 6.80 -11.02 -15.88
CA TYR A 103 6.07 -10.92 -17.14
C TYR A 103 5.78 -12.30 -17.75
N ASP A 104 6.79 -13.15 -17.87
CA ASP A 104 6.69 -14.51 -18.41
C ASP A 104 5.79 -15.44 -17.58
N ALA A 105 5.65 -15.15 -16.29
CA ALA A 105 4.68 -15.85 -15.43
C ALA A 105 3.22 -15.48 -15.76
N GLY A 106 3.01 -14.39 -16.50
CA GLY A 106 1.72 -13.92 -16.99
C GLY A 106 1.15 -12.71 -16.23
N PHE A 107 1.97 -11.95 -15.50
CA PHE A 107 1.52 -10.74 -14.81
C PHE A 107 1.28 -9.60 -15.80
N ASP A 108 0.07 -9.05 -15.79
CA ASP A 108 -0.34 -7.91 -16.62
C ASP A 108 -0.92 -6.74 -15.80
N GLY A 109 -0.74 -6.76 -14.47
CA GLY A 109 -1.12 -5.66 -13.58
C GLY A 109 -0.13 -4.50 -13.61
N LYS A 110 -0.29 -3.54 -12.69
CA LYS A 110 0.61 -2.39 -12.57
C LYS A 110 1.88 -2.72 -11.78
N ILE A 111 3.01 -2.14 -12.17
CA ILE A 111 4.19 -2.03 -11.32
C ILE A 111 4.06 -0.71 -10.56
N GLY A 112 3.88 -0.79 -9.25
CA GLY A 112 3.79 0.39 -8.39
C GLY A 112 5.14 0.70 -7.77
N LEU A 113 5.76 1.82 -8.16
CA LEU A 113 7.04 2.26 -7.63
C LEU A 113 6.82 3.19 -6.43
N SER A 114 7.27 2.78 -5.25
CA SER A 114 7.40 3.69 -4.11
C SER A 114 8.67 4.54 -4.29
N TRP A 115 8.49 5.84 -4.55
CA TRP A 115 9.60 6.77 -4.69
C TRP A 115 9.29 8.12 -4.05
N ASP A 116 10.01 8.40 -2.98
CA ASP A 116 9.95 9.66 -2.23
C ASP A 116 11.29 9.93 -1.52
N ALA A 117 11.35 11.06 -0.82
CA ALA A 117 12.57 11.49 -0.15
C ALA A 117 13.00 10.59 1.04
N PHE A 118 12.10 9.74 1.55
CA PHE A 118 12.35 8.90 2.72
C PHE A 118 13.01 7.57 2.36
N HIS A 119 12.92 7.14 1.10
CA HIS A 119 13.52 5.88 0.66
C HIS A 119 15.02 5.99 0.37
N GLY A 120 15.53 7.20 0.07
CA GLY A 120 16.95 7.41 -0.23
C GLY A 120 17.44 6.75 -1.52
N GLN A 121 16.52 6.43 -2.44
CA GLN A 121 16.86 5.83 -3.73
C GLN A 121 17.67 6.81 -4.60
N SER A 122 18.60 6.27 -5.38
CA SER A 122 19.37 7.07 -6.33
C SER A 122 18.55 7.38 -7.58
N PHE A 123 18.51 8.65 -7.99
CA PHE A 123 17.83 9.08 -9.22
C PHE A 123 18.23 8.24 -10.45
N SER A 124 19.52 7.96 -10.64
CA SER A 124 19.99 7.18 -11.79
C SER A 124 19.51 5.72 -11.76
N ARG A 125 19.36 5.14 -10.57
CA ARG A 125 18.82 3.79 -10.40
C ARG A 125 17.32 3.75 -10.67
N ILE A 126 16.59 4.81 -10.29
CA ILE A 126 15.19 4.97 -10.65
C ILE A 126 15.00 5.11 -12.16
N CYS A 127 15.82 5.91 -12.85
CA CYS A 127 15.77 5.96 -14.32
C CYS A 127 15.97 4.57 -14.95
N VAL A 128 16.96 3.81 -14.48
CA VAL A 128 17.19 2.45 -14.98
C VAL A 128 15.99 1.54 -14.68
N PHE A 129 15.43 1.61 -13.48
CA PHE A 129 14.24 0.85 -13.11
C PHE A 129 13.05 1.14 -14.03
N ILE A 130 12.73 2.43 -14.23
CA ILE A 130 11.61 2.87 -15.05
C ILE A 130 11.81 2.46 -16.51
N GLN A 131 13.03 2.62 -17.07
CA GLN A 131 13.33 2.15 -18.42
C GLN A 131 13.07 0.65 -18.56
N GLU A 132 13.60 -0.18 -17.66
CA GLU A 132 13.44 -1.64 -17.75
C GLU A 132 11.98 -2.08 -17.57
N VAL A 133 11.21 -1.41 -16.71
CA VAL A 133 9.76 -1.65 -16.59
C VAL A 133 9.06 -1.36 -17.90
N MET A 134 9.34 -0.22 -18.56
CA MET A 134 8.76 0.11 -19.85
C MET A 134 9.19 -0.86 -20.96
N GLU A 135 10.45 -1.31 -20.98
CA GLU A 135 10.95 -2.29 -21.95
C GLU A 135 10.24 -3.65 -21.82
N VAL A 136 9.97 -4.11 -20.59
CA VAL A 136 9.37 -5.43 -20.35
C VAL A 136 7.84 -5.39 -20.46
N PHE A 137 7.20 -4.36 -19.89
CA PHE A 137 5.74 -4.32 -19.69
C PHE A 137 5.03 -3.25 -20.53
N GLY A 138 5.75 -2.34 -21.19
CA GLY A 138 5.19 -1.24 -21.99
C GLY A 138 4.96 0.06 -21.21
N GLY A 139 4.49 1.10 -21.88
CA GLY A 139 4.42 2.47 -21.34
C GLY A 139 3.25 2.79 -20.41
N ASP A 140 2.25 1.91 -20.27
CA ASP A 140 1.09 2.08 -19.38
C ASP A 140 1.06 0.99 -18.30
N CYS A 141 2.21 0.53 -17.81
CA CYS A 141 2.26 -0.46 -16.74
C CYS A 141 2.74 0.12 -15.40
N LEU A 142 3.37 1.28 -15.40
CA LEU A 142 4.03 1.86 -14.23
C LEU A 142 3.16 2.94 -13.61
N GLU A 143 3.09 2.96 -12.29
CA GLU A 143 2.67 4.11 -11.51
C GLU A 143 3.68 4.41 -10.41
N ILE A 144 3.68 5.65 -9.91
CA ILE A 144 4.54 6.06 -8.81
C ILE A 144 3.68 6.46 -7.61
N GLN A 145 4.03 5.97 -6.43
CA GLN A 145 3.46 6.42 -5.17
C GLN A 145 4.51 7.18 -4.36
N THR A 146 4.17 8.40 -3.97
CA THR A 146 5.08 9.32 -3.32
C THR A 146 4.44 9.86 -2.05
N VAL A 147 5.12 9.68 -0.92
CA VAL A 147 4.75 10.33 0.33
C VAL A 147 5.49 11.66 0.43
N LEU A 148 4.75 12.75 0.52
CA LEU A 148 5.26 14.09 0.80
C LEU A 148 5.55 14.27 2.30
N ASP A 149 6.38 15.24 2.65
CA ASP A 149 6.82 15.56 4.01
C ASP A 149 5.97 16.67 4.66
N SER A 150 5.37 17.58 3.88
CA SER A 150 4.62 18.72 4.44
C SER A 150 3.48 18.31 5.39
N ILE A 151 3.67 18.60 6.68
CA ILE A 151 2.67 18.49 7.76
C ILE A 151 1.82 19.77 7.86
N ASP A 152 2.31 20.91 7.36
CA ASP A 152 1.69 22.24 7.47
C ASP A 152 1.27 22.80 6.10
N ASP A 153 0.00 23.18 5.96
CA ASP A 153 -0.60 23.74 4.73
C ASP A 153 -0.06 25.12 4.35
N THR A 154 0.70 25.77 5.23
CA THR A 154 1.09 27.17 5.10
C THR A 154 2.55 27.40 4.68
N ALA A 155 3.38 26.36 4.68
CA ALA A 155 4.80 26.45 4.34
C ALA A 155 5.18 25.40 3.30
N VAL A 156 5.97 25.82 2.30
CA VAL A 156 6.53 24.91 1.31
C VAL A 156 7.64 24.08 1.98
N CYS A 157 7.51 22.76 1.95
CA CYS A 157 8.54 21.87 2.48
C CYS A 157 9.67 21.71 1.44
N PRO A 158 10.94 22.00 1.76
CA PRO A 158 12.06 21.84 0.83
C PRO A 158 12.21 20.41 0.29
N THR A 159 11.82 19.42 1.09
CA THR A 159 11.81 18.00 0.71
C THR A 159 10.80 17.74 -0.42
N ASP A 160 9.63 18.36 -0.35
CA ASP A 160 8.56 18.22 -1.35
C ASP A 160 8.93 18.92 -2.66
N GLU A 161 9.51 20.12 -2.57
CA GLU A 161 10.06 20.82 -3.75
C GLU A 161 11.14 20.00 -4.44
N LEU A 162 12.03 19.36 -3.67
CA LEU A 162 13.05 18.48 -4.22
C LEU A 162 12.43 17.27 -4.93
N MET A 163 11.36 16.69 -4.40
CA MET A 163 10.65 15.60 -5.06
C MET A 163 9.98 16.04 -6.36
N LEU A 164 9.29 17.17 -6.37
CA LEU A 164 8.71 17.74 -7.60
C LEU A 164 9.79 18.08 -8.63
N PHE A 165 10.93 18.59 -8.18
CA PHE A 165 12.10 18.81 -9.04
C PHE A 165 12.65 17.51 -9.61
N ASN A 166 12.69 16.42 -8.82
CA ASN A 166 13.11 15.12 -9.30
C ASN A 166 12.15 14.57 -10.38
N PHE A 167 10.83 14.79 -10.26
CA PHE A 167 9.90 14.42 -11.32
C PHE A 167 10.11 15.24 -12.59
N GLN A 168 10.35 16.55 -12.48
CA GLN A 168 10.72 17.37 -13.62
C GLN A 168 12.00 16.85 -14.29
N LYS A 169 13.00 16.43 -13.50
CA LYS A 169 14.23 15.82 -14.03
C LYS A 169 13.99 14.47 -14.67
N LEU A 170 13.08 13.67 -14.14
CA LEU A 170 12.68 12.41 -14.73
C LEU A 170 12.00 12.63 -16.09
N ALA A 171 11.12 13.63 -16.17
CA ALA A 171 10.46 14.04 -17.42
C ALA A 171 11.48 14.49 -18.47
N GLU A 172 12.43 15.36 -18.08
CA GLU A 172 13.53 15.77 -18.96
C GLU A 172 14.38 14.58 -19.44
N HIS A 173 14.65 13.61 -18.55
CA HIS A 173 15.46 12.43 -18.87
C HIS A 173 14.81 11.56 -19.96
N PHE A 174 13.50 11.38 -19.90
CA PHE A 174 12.73 10.57 -20.85
C PHE A 174 12.07 11.38 -21.98
N ASN A 175 12.30 12.70 -22.02
CA ASN A 175 11.62 13.62 -22.94
C ASN A 175 10.08 13.52 -22.85
N LEU A 176 9.56 13.49 -21.62
CA LEU A 176 8.15 13.46 -21.29
C LEU A 176 7.66 14.85 -20.82
N GLU A 177 6.36 15.08 -20.94
CA GLU A 177 5.67 16.18 -20.29
C GLU A 177 5.40 15.83 -18.83
N PHE A 178 5.55 16.82 -17.94
CA PHE A 178 5.25 16.69 -16.52
C PHE A 178 4.19 17.70 -16.11
N GLU A 179 3.09 17.22 -15.57
CA GLU A 179 2.00 18.03 -15.04
C GLU A 179 1.64 17.55 -13.63
N TYR A 180 1.31 18.46 -12.73
CA TYR A 180 0.85 18.11 -11.39
C TYR A 180 -0.19 19.09 -10.85
N GLU A 181 -1.04 18.59 -9.96
CA GLU A 181 -2.04 19.35 -9.24
C GLU A 181 -2.07 18.91 -7.77
N MET A 182 -2.18 19.89 -6.87
CA MET A 182 -2.30 19.67 -5.43
C MET A 182 -3.64 20.18 -4.92
N ASP A 183 -4.39 19.34 -4.21
CA ASP A 183 -5.52 19.79 -3.40
C ASP A 183 -5.01 20.44 -2.12
N LYS A 184 -5.14 21.78 -2.06
CA LYS A 184 -4.70 22.58 -0.91
C LYS A 184 -5.40 22.25 0.41
N LYS A 185 -6.54 21.56 0.40
CA LYS A 185 -7.30 21.22 1.61
C LYS A 185 -6.89 19.88 2.22
N SER A 186 -6.68 18.86 1.38
CA SER A 186 -6.23 17.54 1.83
C SER A 186 -4.71 17.43 1.84
N GLY A 187 -4.04 18.30 1.08
CA GLY A 187 -2.61 18.28 0.84
C GLY A 187 -2.14 17.07 0.02
N ARG A 188 -3.08 16.35 -0.59
CA ARG A 188 -2.83 15.29 -1.56
C ARG A 188 -2.83 15.88 -2.95
N GLY A 189 -2.26 15.16 -3.90
CA GLY A 189 -2.22 15.58 -5.28
C GLY A 189 -2.00 14.42 -6.23
N TRP A 190 -1.99 14.77 -7.50
CA TRP A 190 -1.66 13.85 -8.57
C TRP A 190 -0.67 14.55 -9.50
N ALA A 191 0.24 13.78 -10.07
CA ALA A 191 1.06 14.22 -11.18
C ALA A 191 1.05 13.17 -12.29
N THR A 192 1.49 13.57 -13.47
CA THR A 192 1.59 12.70 -14.64
C THR A 192 2.90 12.96 -15.35
N LEU A 193 3.51 11.87 -15.83
CA LEU A 193 4.60 11.91 -16.80
C LEU A 193 4.07 11.24 -18.07
N GLN A 194 3.98 11.97 -19.17
CA GLN A 194 3.36 11.46 -20.39
C GLN A 194 4.07 11.90 -21.66
N GLY A 195 4.01 11.09 -22.71
CA GLY A 195 4.68 11.35 -23.97
C GLY A 195 5.06 10.08 -24.71
N GLN A 196 6.07 10.14 -25.56
CA GLN A 196 6.56 9.00 -26.33
C GLN A 196 8.05 8.77 -26.04
N VAL A 197 8.41 7.53 -25.72
CA VAL A 197 9.78 7.10 -25.45
C VAL A 197 10.20 6.09 -26.51
N GLU A 198 11.45 6.18 -26.97
CA GLU A 198 12.03 5.17 -27.86
C GLU A 198 12.52 3.97 -27.03
N LEU A 199 11.87 2.82 -27.18
CA LEU A 199 12.26 1.56 -26.55
C LEU A 199 12.96 0.65 -27.56
N SER A 200 13.53 -0.47 -27.08
CA SER A 200 14.15 -1.47 -27.97
C SER A 200 13.17 -2.07 -29.00
N SER A 201 11.87 -2.06 -28.68
CA SER A 201 10.77 -2.51 -29.54
C SER A 201 10.25 -1.42 -30.50
N GLY A 202 10.74 -0.19 -30.38
CA GLY A 202 10.32 0.99 -31.15
C GLY A 202 9.67 2.07 -30.28
N PRO A 203 9.03 3.09 -30.90
CA PRO A 203 8.34 4.15 -30.18
C PRO A 203 7.18 3.61 -29.34
N CYS A 204 7.11 4.02 -28.07
CA CYS A 204 6.07 3.62 -27.13
C CYS A 204 5.43 4.85 -26.50
N ASP A 205 4.10 4.92 -26.51
CA ASP A 205 3.36 5.92 -25.74
C ASP A 205 3.43 5.56 -24.26
N VAL A 206 3.75 6.54 -23.41
CA VAL A 206 3.98 6.38 -21.98
C VAL A 206 3.02 7.28 -21.22
N PHE A 207 2.41 6.71 -20.17
CA PHE A 207 1.62 7.45 -19.20
C PHE A 207 1.90 6.88 -17.81
N ILE A 208 2.59 7.66 -16.97
CA ILE A 208 2.95 7.27 -15.61
C ILE A 208 2.22 8.21 -14.65
N PRO A 209 1.13 7.76 -14.00
CA PRO A 209 0.51 8.53 -12.93
C PRO A 209 1.39 8.50 -11.68
N VAL A 210 1.42 9.62 -10.97
CA VAL A 210 2.12 9.79 -9.69
C VAL A 210 1.10 10.22 -8.64
N ASN A 211 0.91 9.38 -7.64
CA ASN A 211 0.07 9.71 -6.48
C ASN A 211 0.92 10.45 -5.45
N LEU A 212 0.54 11.69 -5.13
CA LEU A 212 1.22 12.53 -4.14
C LEU A 212 0.40 12.49 -2.85
N GLU A 213 0.82 11.64 -1.91
CA GLU A 213 0.11 11.37 -0.68
C GLU A 213 0.74 12.09 0.52
N ARG A 214 -0.08 12.38 1.52
CA ARG A 214 0.42 12.86 2.82
C ARG A 214 0.83 11.71 3.73
N PRO A 215 1.83 11.91 4.60
CA PRO A 215 2.23 10.88 5.52
C PRO A 215 1.10 10.66 6.53
N THR A 216 0.64 9.42 6.66
CA THR A 216 -0.25 9.07 7.77
C THR A 216 0.58 9.02 9.04
N LEU A 217 0.26 9.89 9.99
CA LEU A 217 0.99 9.98 11.25
C LEU A 217 0.52 8.88 12.21
N GLN A 218 1.48 8.23 12.87
CA GLN A 218 1.20 7.23 13.90
C GLN A 218 0.44 7.84 15.07
N PHE A 219 -0.38 7.03 15.76
CA PHE A 219 -1.19 7.50 16.88
C PHE A 219 -0.37 8.03 18.08
N ASP A 220 0.91 7.69 18.20
CA ASP A 220 1.80 8.16 19.27
C ASP A 220 2.56 9.44 18.92
N ARG A 221 2.21 10.08 17.79
CA ARG A 221 2.74 11.38 17.37
C ARG A 221 1.79 12.48 17.79
N LYS A 222 2.29 13.50 18.49
CA LYS A 222 1.47 14.63 18.95
C LYS A 222 0.79 15.34 17.78
N GLU A 223 1.49 15.44 16.66
CA GLU A 223 1.06 16.06 15.41
C GLU A 223 -0.19 15.37 14.83
N ALA A 224 -0.35 14.06 15.08
CA ALA A 224 -1.52 13.31 14.61
C ALA A 224 -2.83 13.69 15.33
N TRP A 225 -2.75 14.43 16.44
CA TRP A 225 -3.87 14.75 17.34
C TRP A 225 -4.15 16.26 17.49
N GLN A 226 -3.66 17.07 16.55
CA GLN A 226 -3.81 18.53 16.57
C GLN A 226 -4.98 19.04 15.71
N SER A 227 -5.83 18.15 15.18
CA SER A 227 -6.97 18.58 14.37
C SER A 227 -7.99 19.34 15.21
N LYS A 228 -8.74 20.25 14.56
CA LYS A 228 -9.87 20.95 15.19
C LYS A 228 -11.17 20.11 15.17
N LYS A 229 -11.19 19.04 14.39
CA LYS A 229 -12.36 18.20 14.15
C LYS A 229 -11.98 16.73 14.24
N TRP A 230 -12.97 15.88 14.48
CA TRP A 230 -12.84 14.46 14.22
C TRP A 230 -12.93 14.20 12.72
N PHE A 231 -12.42 13.03 12.32
CA PHE A 231 -12.63 12.49 10.99
C PHE A 231 -14.12 12.30 10.68
N LYS A 232 -14.44 12.17 9.40
CA LYS A 232 -15.76 11.71 8.95
C LYS A 232 -15.68 10.23 8.66
N ASP A 233 -16.63 9.44 9.17
CA ASP A 233 -16.71 8.02 8.83
C ASP A 233 -16.87 7.83 7.32
N ASP A 234 -16.02 6.95 6.77
CA ASP A 234 -16.08 6.43 5.40
C ASP A 234 -16.35 4.92 5.38
N TYR A 235 -16.59 4.32 6.55
CA TYR A 235 -16.79 2.88 6.73
C TYR A 235 -15.66 2.00 6.16
N CYS A 236 -14.43 2.52 6.20
CA CYS A 236 -13.24 1.92 5.61
C CYS A 236 -13.36 1.68 4.09
N GLU A 237 -14.13 2.50 3.37
CA GLU A 237 -14.16 2.48 1.90
C GLU A 237 -12.80 2.82 1.28
N GLY A 238 -11.98 3.64 1.94
CA GLY A 238 -10.66 4.02 1.42
C GLY A 238 -9.65 2.86 1.43
N PRO A 239 -9.09 2.47 2.60
CA PRO A 239 -8.05 1.44 2.68
C PRO A 239 -8.60 0.01 2.87
N GLY A 240 -9.91 -0.14 3.03
CA GLY A 240 -10.56 -1.42 3.37
C GLY A 240 -11.03 -2.21 2.16
N GLN A 241 -11.93 -3.16 2.42
CA GLN A 241 -12.52 -4.04 1.40
C GLN A 241 -11.50 -4.92 0.67
N ILE A 242 -10.44 -5.30 1.38
CA ILE A 242 -9.42 -6.21 0.90
C ILE A 242 -9.09 -7.27 1.95
N LEU A 243 -8.43 -8.34 1.52
CA LEU A 243 -7.76 -9.30 2.39
C LEU A 243 -6.25 -9.06 2.29
N PHE A 244 -5.72 -8.30 3.25
CA PHE A 244 -4.28 -8.09 3.34
C PHE A 244 -3.64 -9.23 4.12
N VAL A 245 -2.82 -10.03 3.44
CA VAL A 245 -2.15 -11.20 4.00
C VAL A 245 -0.74 -10.80 4.42
N HIS A 246 -0.49 -10.67 5.72
CA HIS A 246 0.81 -10.29 6.28
C HIS A 246 1.85 -11.40 6.09
N PRO A 247 3.17 -11.10 6.16
CA PRO A 247 4.22 -12.11 6.02
C PRO A 247 4.21 -13.20 7.11
N SER A 248 3.52 -12.97 8.23
CA SER A 248 3.26 -13.97 9.28
C SER A 248 2.21 -15.00 8.88
N GLY A 249 1.43 -14.72 7.83
CA GLY A 249 0.25 -15.46 7.45
C GLY A 249 -1.03 -14.93 8.09
N ASP A 250 -0.99 -13.94 8.98
CA ASP A 250 -2.21 -13.30 9.51
C ASP A 250 -2.92 -12.48 8.42
N ILE A 251 -4.24 -12.39 8.48
CA ILE A 251 -5.06 -11.67 7.50
C ILE A 251 -5.78 -10.50 8.18
N ALA A 252 -5.65 -9.30 7.61
CA ALA A 252 -6.35 -8.09 8.00
C ALA A 252 -7.34 -7.63 6.89
N PRO A 253 -8.40 -6.88 7.23
CA PRO A 253 -9.44 -6.45 6.28
C PRO A 253 -9.06 -5.21 5.44
N CYS A 254 -7.85 -4.66 5.61
CA CYS A 254 -7.44 -3.39 5.01
C CYS A 254 -5.92 -3.32 4.77
N CYS A 255 -5.49 -2.42 3.87
CA CYS A 255 -4.08 -2.05 3.66
C CYS A 255 -3.69 -0.77 4.42
N GLY A 256 -4.61 -0.23 5.22
CA GLY A 256 -4.40 1.01 5.95
C GLY A 256 -3.38 0.85 7.08
N PHE A 257 -2.90 1.98 7.58
CA PHE A 257 -1.85 2.05 8.59
C PHE A 257 -2.08 1.18 9.85
N ALA A 258 -3.34 1.03 10.27
CA ALA A 258 -3.68 0.25 11.45
C ALA A 258 -3.64 -1.27 11.24
N ASN A 259 -3.44 -1.76 10.01
CA ASN A 259 -3.63 -3.18 9.68
C ASN A 259 -2.68 -4.13 10.42
N GLU A 260 -1.56 -3.66 10.95
CA GLU A 260 -0.63 -4.44 11.80
C GLU A 260 -1.17 -4.67 13.24
N GLU A 261 -2.26 -4.01 13.63
CA GLU A 261 -2.86 -4.20 14.95
C GLU A 261 -3.65 -5.52 15.00
N LYS A 262 -3.31 -6.39 15.95
CA LYS A 262 -3.89 -7.75 16.09
C LYS A 262 -5.42 -7.78 16.21
N GLU A 263 -6.01 -6.71 16.76
CA GLU A 263 -7.45 -6.59 16.91
C GLU A 263 -8.18 -6.51 15.56
N LEU A 264 -7.46 -6.18 14.47
CA LEU A 264 -7.99 -6.20 13.11
C LEU A 264 -7.76 -7.54 12.41
N PHE A 265 -7.04 -8.51 13.00
CA PHE A 265 -6.83 -9.80 12.36
C PHE A 265 -8.13 -10.60 12.32
N ILE A 266 -8.45 -11.09 11.13
CA ILE A 266 -9.68 -11.83 10.80
C ILE A 266 -9.39 -13.28 10.40
N GLY A 267 -8.18 -13.77 10.65
CA GLY A 267 -7.80 -15.15 10.36
C GLY A 267 -6.36 -15.24 9.92
N SER A 268 -6.03 -16.37 9.30
CA SER A 268 -4.73 -16.65 8.72
C SER A 268 -4.87 -17.26 7.33
N ILE A 269 -3.80 -17.22 6.54
CA ILE A 269 -3.69 -17.81 5.21
C ILE A 269 -3.95 -19.33 5.17
N LYS A 270 -3.95 -19.99 6.34
CA LYS A 270 -4.28 -21.42 6.49
C LYS A 270 -5.77 -21.67 6.65
N ASP A 271 -6.55 -20.62 6.93
CA ASP A 271 -8.00 -20.70 6.92
C ASP A 271 -8.51 -20.62 5.46
N SER A 272 -9.67 -21.21 5.20
CA SER A 272 -10.41 -20.96 3.95
C SER A 272 -11.04 -19.56 3.95
N PHE A 273 -11.38 -19.05 2.77
CA PHE A 273 -12.12 -17.79 2.62
C PHE A 273 -13.35 -17.71 3.54
N ASP A 274 -14.20 -18.75 3.56
CA ASP A 274 -15.41 -18.78 4.39
C ASP A 274 -15.09 -18.66 5.89
N GLN A 275 -14.02 -19.29 6.36
CA GLN A 275 -13.58 -19.20 7.75
C GLN A 275 -13.05 -17.79 8.08
N VAL A 276 -12.34 -17.15 7.15
CA VAL A 276 -11.89 -15.75 7.29
C VAL A 276 -13.11 -14.82 7.38
N MET A 277 -14.10 -14.99 6.51
CA MET A 277 -15.32 -14.19 6.52
C MET A 277 -16.17 -14.43 7.79
N GLU A 278 -16.24 -15.67 8.29
CA GLU A 278 -16.90 -16.00 9.56
C GLU A 278 -16.21 -15.26 10.73
N LYS A 279 -14.88 -15.29 10.79
CA LYS A 279 -14.10 -14.57 11.81
C LYS A 279 -14.28 -13.06 11.68
N ALA A 280 -14.25 -12.51 10.47
CA ALA A 280 -14.49 -11.09 10.21
C ALA A 280 -15.87 -10.63 10.71
N SER A 281 -16.91 -11.43 10.48
CA SER A 281 -18.28 -11.14 10.94
C SER A 281 -18.40 -11.04 12.46
N ARG A 282 -17.54 -11.75 13.20
CA ARG A 282 -17.51 -11.76 14.68
C ARG A 282 -16.51 -10.77 15.26
N ASN A 283 -15.62 -10.21 14.45
CA ASN A 283 -14.59 -9.30 14.93
C ASN A 283 -15.22 -7.93 15.29
N ARG A 284 -14.97 -7.47 16.52
CA ARG A 284 -15.54 -6.22 17.06
C ARG A 284 -15.04 -4.99 16.30
N MET A 285 -13.74 -4.92 16.03
CA MET A 285 -13.13 -3.82 15.30
C MET A 285 -13.63 -3.76 13.86
N VAL A 286 -13.76 -4.90 13.18
CA VAL A 286 -14.34 -4.95 11.83
C VAL A 286 -15.78 -4.44 11.81
N ASN A 287 -16.62 -4.88 12.76
CA ASN A 287 -17.99 -4.37 12.85
C ASN A 287 -18.04 -2.87 13.12
N LEU A 288 -17.17 -2.37 14.00
CA LEU A 288 -17.07 -0.95 14.30
C LEU A 288 -16.66 -0.14 13.06
N CYS A 289 -15.63 -0.59 12.34
CA CYS A 289 -15.10 0.05 11.14
C CYS A 289 -16.09 0.03 9.96
N TYR A 290 -16.65 -1.14 9.63
CA TYR A 290 -17.37 -1.36 8.36
C TYR A 290 -18.90 -1.28 8.46
N ASN A 291 -19.48 -1.29 9.68
CA ASN A 291 -20.92 -1.31 9.88
C ASN A 291 -21.43 -0.17 10.77
N GLU A 292 -20.74 0.11 11.89
CA GLU A 292 -21.23 1.08 12.89
C GLU A 292 -20.70 2.49 12.68
N GLY A 293 -19.51 2.62 12.09
CA GLY A 293 -18.75 3.87 12.02
C GLY A 293 -17.79 4.00 13.21
N LEU A 294 -16.55 4.35 12.92
CA LEU A 294 -15.48 4.49 13.89
C LEU A 294 -15.71 5.68 14.84
N SER A 295 -16.47 6.70 14.42
CA SER A 295 -16.86 7.81 15.28
C SER A 295 -17.66 7.37 16.52
N LYS A 296 -18.36 6.22 16.44
CA LYS A 296 -19.07 5.63 17.59
C LYS A 296 -18.11 5.18 18.68
N ALA A 297 -16.90 4.75 18.32
CA ALA A 297 -15.88 4.32 19.28
C ALA A 297 -15.44 5.47 20.19
N ILE A 298 -15.41 6.71 19.69
CA ILE A 298 -15.04 7.89 20.48
C ILE A 298 -15.86 7.95 21.78
N LYS A 299 -17.19 7.86 21.66
CA LYS A 299 -18.10 7.94 22.81
C LYS A 299 -17.97 6.75 23.76
N ILE A 300 -17.74 5.56 23.21
CA ILE A 300 -17.60 4.32 24.00
C ILE A 300 -16.31 4.40 24.83
N LEU A 301 -15.20 4.76 24.18
CA LEU A 301 -13.90 4.93 24.78
C LEU A 301 -13.91 6.01 25.88
N GLU A 302 -14.49 7.19 25.60
CA GLU A 302 -14.65 8.25 26.61
C GLU A 302 -15.46 7.78 27.82
N LYS A 303 -16.60 7.12 27.59
CA LYS A 303 -17.46 6.59 28.67
C LYS A 303 -16.73 5.54 29.52
N ASN A 304 -15.89 4.72 28.89
CA ASN A 304 -15.14 3.65 29.54
C ASN A 304 -13.76 4.11 30.06
N GLY A 305 -13.50 5.42 30.11
CA GLY A 305 -12.29 5.98 30.71
C GLY A 305 -11.01 5.74 29.89
N ALA A 306 -11.12 5.70 28.57
CA ALA A 306 -9.96 5.80 27.70
C ALA A 306 -9.47 7.24 27.66
N GLU A 307 -8.19 7.45 27.95
CA GLU A 307 -7.57 8.77 27.82
C GLU A 307 -7.12 8.97 26.37
N LEU A 308 -7.54 10.09 25.79
CA LEU A 308 -7.07 10.47 24.47
C LEU A 308 -5.57 10.81 24.52
N PRO A 309 -4.79 10.46 23.48
CA PRO A 309 -3.37 10.79 23.44
C PRO A 309 -3.17 12.30 23.56
N PHE A 310 -2.19 12.74 24.35
CA PHE A 310 -1.81 14.15 24.52
C PHE A 310 -2.86 15.08 25.16
N GLY A 311 -3.97 14.55 25.69
CA GLY A 311 -4.93 15.29 26.51
C GLY A 311 -6.38 15.21 26.02
N PRO A 312 -7.33 15.71 26.82
CA PRO A 312 -8.77 15.56 26.56
C PRO A 312 -9.27 16.33 25.32
N ASP A 313 -8.55 17.37 24.91
CA ASP A 313 -8.88 18.21 23.75
C ASP A 313 -8.26 17.70 22.43
N SER A 314 -7.47 16.63 22.49
CA SER A 314 -6.79 16.04 21.33
C SER A 314 -7.76 15.42 20.34
N ARG A 315 -7.62 15.74 19.05
CA ARG A 315 -8.49 15.23 17.98
C ARG A 315 -7.67 14.89 16.75
N THR A 316 -8.06 13.82 16.05
CA THR A 316 -7.50 13.48 14.75
C THR A 316 -8.60 13.47 13.70
N ASP A 317 -8.29 13.97 12.50
CA ASP A 317 -9.15 13.83 11.32
C ASP A 317 -8.69 12.71 10.38
N ASN A 318 -7.73 11.88 10.81
CA ASN A 318 -7.33 10.67 10.13
C ASN A 318 -7.99 9.43 10.78
N LEU A 319 -8.80 8.72 9.98
CA LEU A 319 -9.49 7.49 10.39
C LEU A 319 -8.52 6.37 10.81
N CYS A 320 -7.44 6.15 10.06
CA CYS A 320 -6.49 5.07 10.34
C CYS A 320 -5.72 5.33 11.64
N THR A 321 -5.28 6.57 11.88
CA THR A 321 -4.65 6.98 13.15
C THR A 321 -5.56 6.69 14.33
N PHE A 322 -6.84 7.07 14.25
CA PHE A 322 -7.78 6.78 15.33
C PHE A 322 -8.11 5.28 15.44
N CYS A 323 -8.22 4.56 14.32
CA CYS A 323 -8.46 3.12 14.31
C CYS A 323 -7.36 2.37 15.07
N GLN A 324 -6.09 2.76 14.85
CA GLN A 324 -4.97 2.23 15.60
C GLN A 324 -5.10 2.48 17.10
N PHE A 325 -5.43 3.71 17.51
CA PHE A 325 -5.69 4.03 18.92
C PHE A 325 -6.84 3.18 19.50
N ALA A 326 -7.93 3.01 18.75
CA ALA A 326 -9.07 2.20 19.16
C ALA A 326 -8.69 0.72 19.32
N CYS A 327 -7.90 0.14 18.40
CA CYS A 327 -7.37 -1.21 18.53
C CYS A 327 -6.54 -1.36 19.82
N ARG A 328 -5.68 -0.39 20.13
CA ARG A 328 -4.85 -0.42 21.35
C ARG A 328 -5.62 -0.18 22.65
N ASN A 329 -6.91 0.16 22.56
CA ASN A 329 -7.83 0.30 23.69
C ASN A 329 -9.06 -0.61 23.50
N ALA A 330 -8.90 -1.74 22.81
CA ALA A 330 -10.01 -2.64 22.49
C ALA A 330 -10.70 -3.23 23.73
N ASP A 331 -9.98 -3.36 24.85
CA ASP A 331 -10.54 -3.74 26.15
C ASP A 331 -11.64 -2.78 26.63
N LYS A 332 -11.55 -1.51 26.22
CA LYS A 332 -12.51 -0.43 26.54
C LYS A 332 -13.59 -0.24 25.48
N LEU A 333 -13.64 -1.04 24.41
CA LEU A 333 -14.66 -0.95 23.35
C LEU A 333 -15.90 -1.82 23.58
N ASN A 334 -15.91 -2.57 24.68
CA ASN A 334 -16.99 -3.48 25.07
C ASN A 334 -18.07 -2.82 25.95
#